data_AF-A0A7S4QFP3-F1
#
_entry.id   AF-A0A7S4QFP3-F1
#
_cell.length_a   1.000
_cell.length_b   1.000
_cell.length_c   1.000
_cell.angle_alpha   90.00
_cell.angle_beta   90.00
_cell.angle_gamma   90.00
#
_symmetry.space_group_name_H-M   'P 1'
#
loop_
_entity.id
_entity.type
_entity.pdbx_description
1 polymer ?
#
loop_
_entity_poly.entity_id
_entity_poly.type
_entity_poly.pdbx_seq_one_letter_code
_entity_poly.pdbx_strand_id
1 'polypeptide(L)'
;APSAAAEMRLTGPAGTVFRTNCLSSVVTDNALVFGSSAHWDGATYTAWPSGATVTSCVGMANSARLLVSPGLLAGQLYAWRMELLSTPKQPPADNVWTVEFASEASAPFASFALRTFADAALAPASTAVRPQADPLSLNSGPSSSPLAVSFRPHLAVVEGIIRVQAPPSFRFAGSDSECTAELE
;
A
#
# COMPACT_ATOMS: atom_id res chain seq x y z
N ALA A 1 -19.08 9.44 -23.66
CA ALA A 1 -17.99 8.48 -23.43
C ALA A 1 -17.34 8.18 -24.78
N PRO A 2 -16.01 8.00 -24.86
CA PRO A 2 -15.37 7.54 -26.08
C PRO A 2 -16.01 6.22 -26.52
N SER A 3 -16.39 6.10 -27.79
CA SER A 3 -17.06 4.90 -28.35
C SER A 3 -16.08 3.81 -28.77
N ALA A 4 -14.77 4.08 -28.67
CA ALA A 4 -13.70 3.17 -29.04
C ALA A 4 -12.73 2.97 -27.88
N ALA A 5 -12.06 1.82 -27.88
CA ALA A 5 -10.99 1.55 -26.94
C ALA A 5 -9.89 2.61 -27.07
N ALA A 6 -9.28 2.99 -25.95
CA ALA A 6 -8.26 4.02 -25.88
C ALA A 6 -6.96 3.43 -25.33
N GLU A 7 -5.83 3.91 -25.88
CA GLU A 7 -4.51 3.54 -25.38
C GLU A 7 -4.21 4.33 -24.09
N MET A 8 -3.73 3.61 -23.07
CA MET A 8 -3.07 4.16 -21.90
C MET A 8 -1.59 3.81 -21.95
N ARG A 9 -0.70 4.79 -21.82
CA ARG A 9 0.74 4.57 -21.75
C ARG A 9 1.26 4.99 -20.38
N LEU A 10 1.89 4.05 -19.68
CA LEU A 10 2.65 4.31 -18.46
C LEU A 10 4.13 4.32 -18.80
N THR A 11 4.85 5.35 -18.37
CA THR A 11 6.31 5.41 -18.50
C THR A 11 6.92 5.62 -17.13
N GLY A 12 7.84 4.73 -16.77
CA GLY A 12 8.56 4.76 -15.51
C GLY A 12 9.98 5.30 -15.63
N PRO A 13 10.64 5.50 -14.48
CA PRO A 13 12.03 5.93 -14.42
C PRO A 13 12.98 4.96 -15.12
N ALA A 14 14.15 5.47 -15.51
CA ALA A 14 15.21 4.67 -16.11
C ALA A 14 15.57 3.45 -15.23
N GLY A 15 15.72 2.29 -15.87
CA GLY A 15 16.01 1.01 -15.21
C GLY A 15 14.77 0.26 -14.69
N THR A 16 13.57 0.86 -14.78
CA THR A 16 12.32 0.12 -14.60
C THR A 16 12.08 -0.79 -15.80
N VAL A 17 11.60 -2.01 -15.55
CA VAL A 17 11.28 -2.96 -16.61
C VAL A 17 9.86 -3.48 -16.43
N PHE A 18 9.04 -3.36 -17.47
CA PHE A 18 7.74 -3.99 -17.56
C PHE A 18 7.82 -5.38 -18.18
N ARG A 19 6.93 -6.30 -17.79
CA ARG A 19 6.78 -7.59 -18.47
C ARG A 19 6.27 -7.37 -19.89
N THR A 20 6.83 -8.07 -20.87
CA THR A 20 6.40 -7.96 -22.28
C THR A 20 4.91 -8.26 -22.46
N ASN A 21 4.43 -9.33 -21.81
CA ASN A 21 3.00 -9.60 -21.65
C ASN A 21 2.62 -9.26 -20.21
N CYS A 22 2.01 -8.09 -20.02
CA CYS A 22 1.69 -7.54 -18.71
C CYS A 22 0.20 -7.58 -18.36
N LEU A 23 -0.64 -8.21 -19.19
CA LEU A 23 -2.10 -8.15 -19.01
C LEU A 23 -2.53 -8.74 -17.67
N SER A 24 -1.95 -9.88 -17.29
CA SER A 24 -2.20 -10.54 -16.00
C SER A 24 -1.70 -9.74 -14.79
N SER A 25 -0.83 -8.77 -15.01
CA SER A 25 -0.26 -7.92 -13.96
C SER A 25 -1.12 -6.70 -13.67
N VAL A 26 -2.09 -6.37 -14.53
CA VAL A 26 -2.99 -5.22 -14.34
C VAL A 26 -4.17 -5.63 -13.47
N VAL A 27 -4.40 -4.87 -12.40
CA VAL A 27 -5.53 -5.11 -11.49
C VAL A 27 -6.29 -3.80 -11.29
N THR A 28 -7.59 -3.87 -11.60
CA THR A 28 -8.55 -2.77 -11.50
C THR A 28 -9.66 -3.07 -10.50
N ASP A 29 -9.68 -4.28 -9.92
CA ASP A 29 -10.64 -4.65 -8.89
C ASP A 29 -10.36 -3.87 -7.60
N ASN A 30 -11.36 -3.12 -7.14
CA ASN A 30 -11.31 -2.30 -5.94
C ASN A 30 -10.88 -3.07 -4.68
N ALA A 31 -11.25 -4.35 -4.56
CA ALA A 31 -10.88 -5.18 -3.41
C ALA A 31 -9.42 -5.66 -3.47
N LEU A 32 -8.79 -5.59 -4.63
CA LEU A 32 -7.45 -6.12 -4.85
C LEU A 32 -6.42 -5.03 -5.13
N VAL A 33 -6.83 -3.85 -5.60
CA VAL A 33 -5.92 -2.77 -6.02
C VAL A 33 -5.03 -2.29 -4.88
N PHE A 34 -5.55 -2.26 -3.65
CA PHE A 34 -4.79 -1.88 -2.45
C PHE A 34 -4.20 -3.08 -1.69
N GLY A 35 -4.38 -4.30 -2.20
CA GLY A 35 -4.01 -5.55 -1.53
C GLY A 35 -5.13 -6.11 -0.65
N SER A 36 -5.08 -7.42 -0.38
CA SER A 36 -6.15 -8.17 0.30
C SER A 36 -6.38 -7.75 1.76
N SER A 37 -5.43 -7.06 2.38
CA SER A 37 -5.51 -6.57 3.76
C SER A 37 -5.91 -5.10 3.86
N ALA A 38 -6.02 -4.38 2.73
CA ALA A 38 -6.32 -2.96 2.73
C ALA A 38 -7.82 -2.71 2.49
N HIS A 39 -8.37 -1.72 3.19
CA HIS A 39 -9.73 -1.27 2.94
C HIS A 39 -9.78 -0.39 1.68
N TRP A 40 -10.77 -0.63 0.83
CA TRP A 40 -11.07 0.24 -0.31
C TRP A 40 -11.55 1.60 0.18
N ASP A 41 -10.85 2.68 -0.19
CA ASP A 41 -11.30 4.05 0.08
C ASP A 41 -12.26 4.54 -1.00
N GLY A 42 -13.55 4.23 -0.82
CA GLY A 42 -14.63 4.69 -1.70
C GLY A 42 -15.00 6.17 -1.54
N ALA A 43 -14.40 6.90 -0.61
CA ALA A 43 -14.63 8.35 -0.48
C ALA A 43 -13.71 9.14 -1.41
N THR A 44 -12.47 8.66 -1.62
CA THR A 44 -11.47 9.32 -2.49
C THR A 44 -11.53 8.80 -3.92
N TYR A 45 -11.70 7.49 -4.10
CA TYR A 45 -11.60 6.85 -5.42
C TYR A 45 -12.96 6.39 -5.94
N THR A 46 -13.16 6.59 -7.24
CA THR A 46 -14.27 6.05 -8.00
C THR A 46 -13.98 4.60 -8.36
N ALA A 47 -14.98 3.74 -8.17
CA ALA A 47 -14.89 2.34 -8.56
C ALA A 47 -14.58 2.18 -10.05
N TRP A 48 -13.67 1.27 -10.39
CA TRP A 48 -13.37 0.99 -11.78
C TRP A 48 -14.61 0.41 -12.50
N PRO A 49 -15.09 1.00 -13.61
CA PRO A 49 -16.30 0.54 -14.27
C PRO A 49 -16.14 -0.86 -14.86
N SER A 50 -17.13 -1.74 -14.66
CA SER A 50 -17.09 -3.13 -15.16
C SER A 50 -17.01 -3.24 -16.70
N GLY A 51 -17.49 -2.22 -17.43
CA GLY A 51 -17.37 -2.15 -18.89
C GLY A 51 -16.00 -1.69 -19.40
N ALA A 52 -15.20 -1.00 -18.57
CA ALA A 52 -13.91 -0.42 -18.97
C ALA A 52 -12.76 -1.42 -18.78
N THR A 53 -12.83 -2.58 -19.44
CA THR A 53 -11.83 -3.64 -19.26
C THR A 53 -10.51 -3.31 -19.95
N VAL A 54 -9.40 -3.72 -19.34
CA VAL A 54 -8.09 -3.73 -20.00
C VAL A 54 -8.05 -4.99 -20.88
N THR A 55 -7.90 -4.80 -22.19
CA THR A 55 -8.00 -5.89 -23.19
C THR A 55 -6.65 -6.34 -23.70
N SER A 56 -5.63 -5.48 -23.63
CA SER A 56 -4.25 -5.83 -23.95
C SER A 56 -3.28 -5.02 -23.09
N CYS A 57 -2.08 -5.57 -22.88
CA CYS A 57 -0.99 -4.88 -22.19
C CYS A 57 0.34 -5.38 -22.77
N VAL A 58 1.16 -4.45 -23.27
CA VAL A 58 2.48 -4.74 -23.81
C VAL A 58 3.53 -3.85 -23.13
N GLY A 59 4.47 -4.48 -22.43
CA GLY A 59 5.63 -3.82 -21.84
C GLY A 59 6.80 -3.73 -22.82
N MET A 60 7.49 -2.60 -22.82
CA MET A 60 8.68 -2.30 -23.62
C MET A 60 9.66 -1.49 -22.76
N ALA A 61 10.66 -2.17 -22.19
CA ALA A 61 11.61 -1.58 -21.26
C ALA A 61 10.90 -0.82 -20.13
N ASN A 62 11.10 0.49 -20.00
CA ASN A 62 10.52 1.34 -18.97
C ASN A 62 9.15 1.94 -19.37
N SER A 63 8.48 1.39 -20.39
CA SER A 63 7.13 1.81 -20.79
C SER A 63 6.19 0.61 -20.92
N ALA A 64 4.91 0.81 -20.62
CA ALA A 64 3.84 -0.15 -20.90
C ALA A 64 2.69 0.53 -21.61
N ARG A 65 2.11 -0.15 -22.61
CA ARG A 65 0.90 0.27 -23.32
C ARG A 65 -0.25 -0.67 -23.03
N LEU A 66 -1.35 -0.13 -22.58
CA LEU A 66 -2.59 -0.84 -22.28
C LEU A 66 -3.68 -0.37 -23.24
N LEU A 67 -4.52 -1.30 -23.70
CA LEU A 67 -5.74 -0.95 -24.42
C LEU A 67 -6.94 -1.09 -23.50
N VAL A 68 -7.61 0.03 -23.20
CA VAL A 68 -8.75 0.08 -22.28
C VAL A 68 -10.04 0.24 -23.09
N SER A 69 -11.00 -0.66 -22.88
CA SER A 69 -12.33 -0.57 -23.47
C SER A 69 -13.06 0.70 -23.02
N PRO A 70 -14.05 1.19 -23.79
CA PRO A 70 -14.93 2.28 -23.38
C PRO A 70 -15.52 2.09 -21.97
N GLY A 71 -15.61 3.18 -21.19
CA GLY A 71 -16.38 3.19 -19.94
C GLY A 71 -15.83 4.09 -18.85
N LEU A 72 -14.55 4.48 -18.91
CA LEU A 72 -13.99 5.48 -18.00
C LEU A 72 -14.67 6.84 -18.22
N LEU A 73 -15.01 7.50 -17.13
CA LEU A 73 -15.68 8.80 -17.12
C LEU A 73 -14.68 9.91 -16.83
N ALA A 74 -14.80 11.03 -17.55
CA ALA A 74 -13.98 12.20 -17.29
C ALA A 74 -14.26 12.79 -15.90
N GLY A 75 -13.22 13.34 -15.26
CA GLY A 75 -13.32 13.97 -13.93
C GLY A 75 -13.47 12.99 -12.76
N GLN A 76 -13.25 11.70 -12.98
CA GLN A 76 -13.26 10.68 -11.94
C GLN A 76 -11.83 10.23 -11.60
N LEU A 77 -11.60 9.90 -10.33
CA LEU A 77 -10.32 9.39 -9.84
C LEU A 77 -10.38 7.86 -9.76
N TYR A 78 -9.64 7.17 -10.62
CA TYR A 78 -9.60 5.72 -10.64
C TYR A 78 -8.28 5.20 -10.08
N ALA A 79 -8.36 4.20 -9.20
CA ALA A 79 -7.20 3.46 -8.73
C ALA A 79 -7.03 2.18 -9.55
N TRP A 80 -5.79 1.86 -9.90
CA TRP A 80 -5.39 0.60 -10.51
C TRP A 80 -3.95 0.29 -10.11
N ARG A 81 -3.55 -0.98 -10.20
CA ARG A 81 -2.18 -1.40 -9.95
C ARG A 81 -1.63 -2.21 -11.12
N MET A 82 -0.32 -2.16 -11.29
CA MET A 82 0.41 -3.00 -12.22
C MET A 82 1.72 -3.48 -11.60
N GLU A 83 2.00 -4.76 -11.79
CA GLU A 83 3.29 -5.34 -11.42
C GLU A 83 4.39 -4.99 -12.44
N LEU A 84 5.58 -4.70 -11.93
CA LEU A 84 6.78 -4.49 -12.72
C LEU A 84 7.60 -5.79 -12.76
N LEU A 85 8.36 -6.01 -13.84
CA LEU A 85 9.33 -7.11 -13.87
C LEU A 85 10.53 -6.81 -12.96
N SER A 86 11.01 -5.58 -12.98
CA SER A 86 12.07 -5.12 -12.08
C SER A 86 12.12 -3.60 -11.97
N THR A 87 12.76 -3.13 -10.90
CA THR A 87 13.08 -1.73 -10.64
C THR A 87 14.60 -1.57 -10.49
N PRO A 88 15.15 -0.36 -10.72
CA PRO A 88 16.58 -0.13 -10.53
C PRO A 88 16.95 -0.26 -9.05
N LYS A 89 18.12 -0.86 -8.75
CA LYS A 89 18.61 -1.03 -7.37
C LYS A 89 18.83 0.29 -6.64
N GLN A 90 19.21 1.32 -7.39
CA GLN A 90 19.35 2.68 -6.90
C GLN A 90 18.41 3.58 -7.70
N PRO A 91 17.60 4.42 -7.04
CA PRO A 91 16.75 5.37 -7.74
C PRO A 91 17.58 6.25 -8.69
N PRO A 92 17.16 6.46 -9.95
CA PRO A 92 17.83 7.38 -10.85
C PRO A 92 17.64 8.83 -10.38
N ALA A 93 18.45 9.75 -10.90
CA ALA A 93 18.31 11.18 -10.62
C ALA A 93 16.89 11.67 -10.98
N ASP A 94 16.40 11.26 -12.15
CA ASP A 94 15.05 11.55 -12.65
C ASP A 94 14.09 10.41 -12.31
N ASN A 95 13.72 10.30 -11.04
CA ASN A 95 12.84 9.24 -10.52
C ASN A 95 11.35 9.59 -10.66
N VAL A 96 10.92 9.84 -11.90
CA VAL A 96 9.55 10.30 -12.23
C VAL A 96 8.78 9.33 -13.12
N TRP A 97 7.46 9.40 -13.02
CA TRP A 97 6.50 8.63 -13.80
C TRP A 97 5.63 9.56 -14.63
N THR A 98 5.15 9.08 -15.78
CA THR A 98 4.12 9.75 -16.58
C THR A 98 3.05 8.76 -17.00
N VAL A 99 1.82 9.25 -17.08
CA VAL A 99 0.68 8.51 -17.65
C VAL A 99 0.10 9.32 -18.78
N GLU A 100 -0.13 8.66 -19.91
CA GLU A 100 -0.89 9.19 -21.04
C GLU A 100 -2.14 8.35 -21.23
N PHE A 101 -3.28 8.97 -21.47
CA PHE A 101 -4.53 8.29 -21.75
C PHE A 101 -5.40 9.13 -22.68
N ALA A 102 -5.94 8.52 -23.74
CA ALA A 102 -6.86 9.18 -24.66
C ALA A 102 -6.32 10.52 -25.24
N SER A 103 -5.03 10.58 -25.54
CA SER A 103 -4.30 11.78 -26.02
C SER A 103 -4.10 12.90 -24.99
N GLU A 104 -4.39 12.65 -23.72
CA GLU A 104 -4.03 13.51 -22.60
C GLU A 104 -2.81 12.92 -21.88
N ALA A 105 -1.99 13.78 -21.31
CA ALA A 105 -0.80 13.39 -20.54
C ALA A 105 -0.85 14.01 -19.15
N SER A 106 -0.44 13.24 -18.14
CA SER A 106 -0.22 13.77 -16.81
C SER A 106 1.03 14.66 -16.80
N ALA A 107 1.10 15.60 -15.84
CA ALA A 107 2.39 16.10 -15.42
C ALA A 107 3.25 14.93 -14.89
N PRO A 108 4.58 14.96 -15.05
CA PRO A 108 5.45 13.99 -14.40
C PRO A 108 5.25 14.02 -12.88
N PHE A 109 5.12 12.86 -12.27
CA PHE A 109 4.95 12.74 -10.83
C PHE A 109 6.07 11.88 -10.22
N ALA A 110 6.52 12.27 -9.03
CA ALA A 110 7.65 11.61 -8.37
C ALA A 110 7.27 10.18 -7.95
N SER A 111 8.22 9.26 -8.12
CA SER A 111 8.14 7.98 -7.43
C SER A 111 8.38 8.16 -5.93
N PHE A 112 8.00 7.16 -5.15
CA PHE A 112 8.20 7.14 -3.69
C PHE A 112 9.08 5.97 -3.29
N ALA A 113 9.86 6.14 -2.23
CA ALA A 113 10.71 5.08 -1.70
C ALA A 113 9.85 4.11 -0.86
N LEU A 114 9.70 2.88 -1.33
CA LEU A 114 9.16 1.80 -0.52
C LEU A 114 10.23 1.31 0.47
N ARG A 115 9.90 1.32 1.76
CA ARG A 115 10.71 0.72 2.82
C ARG A 115 10.00 -0.50 3.35
N THR A 116 10.69 -1.62 3.42
CA THR A 116 10.25 -2.80 4.16
C THR A 116 10.99 -2.87 5.47
N PHE A 117 10.53 -3.74 6.37
CA PHE A 117 11.12 -3.92 7.69
C PHE A 117 11.33 -5.42 7.92
N ALA A 118 12.50 -5.81 8.40
CA ALA A 118 12.83 -7.14 8.87
C ALA A 118 13.17 -7.09 10.37
N ASP A 119 13.46 -8.24 10.98
CA ASP A 119 13.86 -8.35 12.38
C ASP A 119 12.89 -7.65 13.35
N ALA A 120 11.58 -7.72 13.08
CA ALA A 120 10.58 -7.13 13.96
C ALA A 120 10.58 -7.86 15.31
N ALA A 121 10.83 -7.13 16.39
CA ALA A 121 10.80 -7.64 17.75
C ALA A 121 9.95 -6.75 18.66
N LEU A 122 9.33 -7.39 19.65
CA LEU A 122 8.56 -6.75 20.71
C LEU A 122 9.18 -7.12 22.05
N ALA A 123 9.52 -6.11 22.85
CA ALA A 123 9.98 -6.30 24.22
C ALA A 123 9.19 -5.36 25.15
N PRO A 124 8.92 -5.75 26.40
CA PRO A 124 8.44 -4.81 27.40
C PRO A 124 9.44 -3.66 27.54
N ALA A 125 8.99 -2.41 27.39
CA ALA A 125 9.85 -1.26 27.65
C ALA A 125 10.13 -1.11 29.16
N SER A 126 9.28 -1.75 29.99
CA SER A 126 9.49 -1.90 31.43
C SER A 126 8.86 -3.20 31.92
N THR A 127 9.53 -3.89 32.82
CA THR A 127 8.98 -5.02 33.60
C THR A 127 8.56 -4.57 35.01
N ALA A 128 8.54 -3.26 35.27
CA ALA A 128 8.16 -2.72 36.56
C ALA A 128 6.67 -2.95 36.80
N VAL A 129 6.36 -3.77 37.79
CA VAL A 129 4.99 -4.02 38.26
C VAL A 129 4.63 -2.88 39.22
N ARG A 130 3.49 -2.22 39.01
CA ARG A 130 2.95 -1.33 40.05
C ARG A 130 2.70 -2.17 41.31
N PRO A 131 3.21 -1.79 42.49
CA PRO A 131 2.82 -2.43 43.73
C PRO A 131 1.30 -2.39 43.81
N GLN A 132 0.67 -3.53 44.06
CA GLN A 132 -0.77 -3.67 44.13
C GLN A 132 -1.31 -2.57 45.06
N ALA A 133 -2.10 -1.65 44.50
CA ALA A 133 -2.75 -0.63 45.31
C ALA A 133 -3.62 -1.33 46.36
N ASP A 134 -3.62 -0.77 47.56
CA ASP A 134 -4.46 -1.14 48.70
C ASP A 134 -5.84 -1.63 48.22
N PRO A 135 -6.35 -2.81 48.66
CA PRO A 135 -7.63 -3.38 48.20
C PRO A 135 -8.86 -2.46 48.34
N LEU A 136 -8.73 -1.30 48.99
CA LEU A 136 -9.75 -0.26 49.09
C LEU A 136 -9.69 0.82 47.98
N SER A 137 -8.69 0.77 47.09
CA SER A 137 -8.52 1.73 46.01
C SER A 137 -9.34 1.35 44.77
N LEU A 138 -10.63 1.67 44.77
CA LEU A 138 -11.56 1.49 43.64
C LEU A 138 -11.21 2.28 42.36
N ASN A 139 -10.08 3.01 42.35
CA ASN A 139 -9.65 3.87 41.25
C ASN A 139 -8.36 3.40 40.56
N SER A 140 -7.87 2.18 40.84
CA SER A 140 -6.75 1.62 40.07
C SER A 140 -7.23 1.19 38.68
N GLY A 141 -7.24 2.14 37.75
CA GLY A 141 -7.41 1.89 36.32
C GLY A 141 -6.38 0.90 35.77
N PRO A 142 -6.61 0.33 34.58
CA PRO A 142 -5.77 -0.70 33.99
C PRO A 142 -4.29 -0.30 33.98
N SER A 143 -3.40 -1.22 34.39
CA SER A 143 -1.96 -1.01 34.34
C SER A 143 -1.48 -1.11 32.89
N SER A 144 -1.34 0.04 32.22
CA SER A 144 -0.68 0.11 30.91
C SER A 144 0.81 -0.17 31.05
N SER A 145 1.32 -1.14 30.29
CA SER A 145 2.76 -1.40 30.17
C SER A 145 3.24 -1.00 28.78
N PRO A 146 4.20 -0.07 28.65
CA PRO A 146 4.72 0.34 27.35
C PRO A 146 5.48 -0.80 26.69
N LEU A 147 5.29 -0.97 25.38
CA LEU A 147 6.00 -1.95 24.55
C LEU A 147 7.04 -1.23 23.69
N ALA A 148 8.26 -1.77 23.65
CA ALA A 148 9.29 -1.37 22.70
C ALA A 148 9.18 -2.24 21.45
N VAL A 149 8.91 -1.60 20.32
CA VAL A 149 8.92 -2.23 18.99
C VAL A 149 10.24 -1.89 18.31
N SER A 150 11.01 -2.89 17.89
CA SER A 150 12.21 -2.70 17.08
C SER A 150 12.09 -3.43 15.76
N PHE A 151 12.69 -2.88 14.71
CA PHE A 151 12.74 -3.48 13.38
C PHE A 151 13.91 -2.90 12.58
N ARG A 152 14.42 -3.65 11.61
CA ARG A 152 15.47 -3.24 10.68
C ARG A 152 14.85 -2.83 9.34
N PRO A 153 14.95 -1.57 8.90
CA PRO A 153 14.45 -1.18 7.60
C PRO A 153 15.33 -1.73 6.46
N HIS A 154 14.70 -2.17 5.38
CA HIS A 154 15.31 -2.59 4.14
C HIS A 154 14.72 -1.84 2.95
N LEU A 155 15.53 -1.68 1.90
CA LEU A 155 15.12 -1.11 0.61
C LEU A 155 14.78 -2.23 -0.38
N ALA A 156 14.12 -3.29 0.08
CA ALA A 156 13.78 -4.45 -0.74
C ALA A 156 12.39 -4.97 -0.35
N VAL A 157 11.44 -4.89 -1.28
CA VAL A 157 10.08 -5.42 -1.06
C VAL A 157 10.09 -6.93 -1.21
N VAL A 158 10.27 -7.63 -0.09
CA VAL A 158 9.86 -9.02 0.10
C VAL A 158 8.58 -8.92 0.92
N GLU A 159 7.52 -9.62 0.52
CA GLU A 159 6.24 -9.61 1.23
C GLU A 159 6.44 -9.69 2.76
N GLY A 160 5.69 -8.88 3.50
CA GLY A 160 5.85 -8.81 4.96
C GLY A 160 4.61 -8.24 5.62
N ILE A 161 4.03 -9.01 6.54
CA ILE A 161 2.96 -8.58 7.42
C ILE A 161 3.54 -8.53 8.83
N ILE A 162 3.53 -7.35 9.46
CA ILE A 162 3.79 -7.26 10.91
C ILE A 162 2.46 -7.54 11.60
N ARG A 163 2.27 -8.80 12.02
CA ARG A 163 1.10 -9.20 12.82
C ARG A 163 1.49 -9.19 14.29
N VAL A 164 0.95 -8.25 15.04
CA VAL A 164 1.07 -8.20 16.49
C VAL A 164 -0.20 -8.80 17.10
N GLN A 165 -0.06 -9.87 17.88
CA GLN A 165 -1.18 -10.54 18.55
C GLN A 165 -1.00 -10.43 20.05
N ALA A 166 -2.05 -9.98 20.75
CA ALA A 166 -2.03 -9.91 22.21
C ALA A 166 -2.06 -11.33 22.79
N PRO A 167 -1.32 -11.59 23.89
CA PRO A 167 -1.50 -12.81 24.67
C PRO A 167 -2.94 -12.95 25.17
N PRO A 168 -3.40 -14.17 25.52
CA PRO A 168 -4.68 -14.38 26.18
C PRO A 168 -4.82 -13.45 27.39
N SER A 169 -6.02 -12.88 27.57
CA SER A 169 -6.35 -11.91 28.63
C SER A 169 -5.73 -10.51 28.48
N PHE A 170 -5.13 -10.20 27.32
CA PHE A 170 -4.68 -8.85 27.00
C PHE A 170 -5.38 -8.32 25.74
N ARG A 171 -5.68 -7.02 25.71
CA ARG A 171 -6.16 -6.29 24.54
C ARG A 171 -5.21 -5.14 24.21
N PHE A 172 -5.09 -4.80 22.92
CA PHE A 172 -4.45 -3.56 22.51
C PHE A 172 -5.44 -2.41 22.66
N ALA A 173 -5.04 -1.36 23.36
CA ALA A 173 -5.70 -0.06 23.37
C ALA A 173 -4.77 0.96 22.70
N GLY A 174 -5.33 2.03 22.14
CA GLY A 174 -4.52 3.07 21.51
C GLY A 174 -5.16 4.45 21.63
N SER A 175 -4.31 5.46 21.82
CA SER A 175 -4.68 6.89 21.75
C SER A 175 -3.63 7.66 20.98
N ASP A 176 -4.06 8.37 19.92
CA ASP A 176 -3.38 9.36 19.05
C ASP A 176 -1.99 9.02 18.46
N SER A 177 -1.11 8.32 19.17
CA SER A 177 0.20 7.84 18.70
C SER A 177 0.81 6.70 19.55
N GLU A 178 0.14 6.26 20.61
CA GLU A 178 0.65 5.25 21.54
C GLU A 178 -0.24 4.00 21.52
N CYS A 179 0.40 2.83 21.43
CA CYS A 179 -0.27 1.53 21.54
C CYS A 179 0.06 0.94 22.92
N THR A 180 -0.98 0.69 23.72
CA THR A 180 -0.88 0.12 25.06
C THR A 180 -1.47 -1.29 25.05
N ALA A 181 -0.94 -2.16 25.91
CA ALA A 181 -1.55 -3.45 26.20
C ALA A 181 -2.23 -3.38 27.57
N GLU A 182 -3.53 -3.69 27.60
CA GLU A 182 -4.36 -3.70 28.81
C GLU A 182 -4.77 -5.14 29.13
N LEU A 183 -4.83 -5.48 30.42
CA LEU A 183 -5.46 -6.73 30.86
C LEU A 183 -6.99 -6.62 30.69
N GLU A 184 -7.62 -7.67 30.18
CA GLU A 184 -9.09 -7.79 30.15
C GLU A 184 -9.70 -7.95 31.55
#